data_AF-A0A7Y4W7M6-F1
#
_entry.id   AF-A0A7Y4W7M6-F1
#
_cell.length_a   1.000
_cell.length_b   1.000
_cell.length_c   1.000
_cell.angle_alpha   90.00
_cell.angle_beta   90.00
_cell.angle_gamma   90.00
#
_symmetry.space_group_name_H-M   'P 1'
#
loop_
_entity.id
_entity.type
_entity.pdbx_description
1 polymer ?
#
loop_
_entity_poly.entity_id
_entity_poly.type
_entity_poly.pdbx_seq_one_letter_code
_entity_poly.pdbx_strand_id
1 'polypeptide(L)' 'MTLPPYFAATCALLLFTACDSKTEPTPAPKIFQEERQILDQAKAAAAEQEKQAEEQRKAIEKLTQ' A
#
# COMPACT_ATOMS: atom_id res chain seq x y z
N MET A 1 -1.20 0.97 -46.13
CA MET A 1 -0.22 1.84 -45.42
C MET A 1 0.48 0.99 -44.38
N THR A 2 1.66 0.45 -44.68
CA THR A 2 2.44 -0.38 -43.76
C THR A 2 3.33 0.52 -42.92
N LEU A 3 3.12 0.60 -41.60
CA LEU A 3 3.99 1.38 -40.72
C LEU A 3 5.41 0.80 -40.74
N PRO A 4 6.46 1.65 -40.76
CA PRO A 4 7.83 1.18 -40.79
C PRO A 4 8.18 0.40 -39.50
N PRO A 5 8.96 -0.68 -39.58
CA PRO A 5 9.27 -1.55 -38.43
C PRO A 5 9.98 -0.79 -37.29
N TYR A 6 10.68 0.30 -37.62
CA TYR A 6 11.30 1.20 -36.66
C TYR A 6 10.29 1.90 -35.75
N PHE A 7 9.08 2.20 -36.24
CA PHE A 7 8.04 2.87 -35.46
C PHE A 7 7.51 1.96 -34.34
N ALA A 8 7.31 0.67 -34.66
CA ALA A 8 6.92 -0.33 -33.66
C ALA A 8 8.00 -0.51 -32.58
N ALA A 9 9.29 -0.53 -32.99
CA ALA A 9 10.41 -0.63 -32.06
C ALA A 9 10.50 0.59 -31.11
N THR A 10 10.29 1.80 -31.62
CA THR A 10 10.29 3.01 -30.78
C THR A 10 9.12 3.06 -29.82
N CYS A 11 7.92 2.62 -30.24
CA CYS A 11 6.77 2.55 -29.34
C CYS A 11 6.96 1.51 -28.22
N ALA A 12 7.55 0.35 -28.54
CA ALA A 12 7.84 -0.67 -27.54
C ALA A 12 8.83 -0.17 -26.48
N LEU A 13 9.89 0.53 -26.90
CA LEU A 13 10.87 1.11 -25.97
C LEU A 13 10.26 2.17 -25.05
N LEU A 14 9.40 3.04 -25.57
CA LEU A 14 8.70 4.06 -24.77
C LEU A 14 7.78 3.42 -23.72
N LEU A 15 7.05 2.36 -24.07
CA LEU A 15 6.20 1.63 -23.14
C LEU A 15 7.00 0.92 -22.05
N PHE A 16 8.18 0.37 -22.37
CA PHE A 16 9.07 -0.22 -21.37
C PHE A 16 9.63 0.81 -20.40
N THR A 17 9.94 2.04 -20.86
CA THR A 17 10.37 3.12 -19.95
C THR A 17 9.25 3.64 -19.05
N ALA A 18 7.99 3.58 -19.49
CA ALA A 18 6.83 3.96 -18.68
C ALA A 18 6.45 2.90 -17.64
N CYS A 19 6.83 1.64 -17.88
CA CYS A 19 6.69 0.54 -16.92
C CYS A 19 7.93 0.37 -16.02
N ASP A 20 8.91 1.27 -16.11
CA ASP A 20 10.06 1.24 -15.20
C ASP A 20 9.56 1.50 -13.77
N SER A 21 9.69 0.47 -12.95
CA SER A 21 9.23 0.39 -11.57
C SER A 21 10.00 1.32 -10.63
N LYS A 22 10.88 2.19 -11.17
CA LYS A 22 11.64 3.23 -10.46
C LYS A 22 10.95 4.59 -10.49
N THR A 23 9.66 4.64 -10.83
CA THR A 23 8.87 5.83 -10.51
C THR A 23 8.85 5.93 -8.99
N GLU A 24 9.58 6.90 -8.44
CA GLU A 24 9.52 7.23 -7.01
C GLU A 24 8.04 7.28 -6.60
N PRO A 25 7.68 6.76 -5.42
CA PRO A 25 6.29 6.78 -4.98
C PRO A 25 5.82 8.23 -5.00
N THR A 26 5.04 8.59 -6.02
CA THR A 26 4.46 9.92 -6.12
C THR A 26 3.71 10.16 -4.82
N PRO A 27 4.04 11.23 -4.07
CA PRO A 27 3.45 11.45 -2.76
C PRO A 27 1.94 11.45 -2.93
N ALA A 28 1.28 10.61 -2.12
CA ALA A 28 -0.16 10.40 -2.23
C ALA A 28 -0.86 11.76 -2.25
N PRO A 29 -1.81 11.98 -3.19
CA PRO A 29 -2.44 13.29 -3.36
C PRO A 29 -3.01 13.79 -2.03
N LYS A 30 -2.75 15.06 -1.72
CA LYS A 30 -3.13 15.72 -0.45
C LYS A 30 -4.65 15.77 -0.21
N ILE A 31 -5.44 15.50 -1.26
CA ILE A 31 -6.91 15.55 -1.25
C ILE A 31 -7.50 14.68 -0.12
N PHE A 32 -6.85 13.54 0.18
CA PHE A 32 -7.34 12.59 1.20
C PHE A 32 -6.43 12.53 2.44
N GLN A 33 -5.65 13.58 2.70
CA GLN A 33 -4.72 13.58 3.82
C GLN A 33 -5.43 13.48 5.17
N GLU A 34 -6.54 14.21 5.35
CA GLU A 34 -7.34 14.22 6.58
C GLU A 34 -8.03 12.88 6.82
N GLU A 35 -8.68 12.32 5.80
CA GLU A 35 -9.31 10.99 5.89
C GLU A 35 -8.30 9.89 6.22
N ARG A 36 -7.10 9.94 5.63
CA ARG A 36 -6.02 9.00 5.96
C ARG A 36 -5.57 9.16 7.41
N GLN A 37 -5.42 10.39 7.91
CA GLN A 37 -5.05 10.62 9.31
C GLN A 37 -6.10 10.07 10.28
N ILE A 38 -7.39 10.28 10.01
CA ILE A 38 -8.48 9.73 10.82
C ILE A 38 -8.46 8.20 10.78
N LEU A 39 -8.28 7.62 9.59
CA LEU A 39 -8.19 6.16 9.42
C LEU A 39 -6.97 5.57 10.15
N ASP A 40 -5.83 6.24 10.11
CA ASP A 40 -4.60 5.80 10.77
C ASP A 40 -4.74 5.85 12.30
N GLN A 41 -5.40 6.88 12.83
CA GLN A 41 -5.73 6.95 14.26
C GLN A 41 -6.68 5.82 14.69
N ALA A 42 -7.73 5.56 13.89
CA ALA A 42 -8.66 4.47 14.17
C ALA A 42 -7.97 3.10 14.15
N LYS A 43 -7.05 2.87 13.20
CA LYS A 43 -6.25 1.65 13.12
C LYS A 43 -5.32 1.50 14.33
N ALA A 44 -4.69 2.58 14.77
CA ALA A 44 -3.81 2.54 15.96
C ALA A 44 -4.60 2.13 17.21
N ALA A 45 -5.79 2.70 17.41
CA ALA A 45 -6.67 2.33 18.51
C ALA A 45 -7.15 0.87 18.42
N ALA A 46 -7.51 0.39 17.23
CA ALA A 46 -7.92 -0.99 17.01
C ALA A 46 -6.78 -1.99 17.30
N ALA A 47 -5.56 -1.68 16.88
CA ALA A 47 -4.38 -2.50 17.14
C ALA A 47 -4.07 -2.60 18.65
N GLU A 48 -4.27 -1.50 19.39
CA GLU A 48 -4.12 -1.51 20.85
C GLU A 48 -5.18 -2.38 21.52
N GLN A 49 -6.44 -2.31 21.07
CA GLN A 49 -7.50 -3.19 21.56
C GLN A 49 -7.24 -4.66 21.26
N GLU A 50 -6.76 -4.98 20.06
CA GLU A 50 -6.41 -6.34 19.67
C GLU A 50 -5.29 -6.90 20.57
N LYS A 51 -4.25 -6.09 20.83
CA LYS A 51 -3.17 -6.48 21.73
C LYS A 51 -3.67 -6.72 23.16
N GLN A 52 -4.54 -5.86 23.69
CA GLN A 52 -5.13 -6.06 25.01
C GLN A 52 -5.99 -7.33 25.07
N ALA A 53 -6.78 -7.60 24.04
CA ALA A 53 -7.58 -8.82 23.95
C ALA A 53 -6.71 -10.08 23.88
N GLU A 54 -5.58 -10.02 23.16
CA GLU A 54 -4.62 -11.12 23.09
C GLU A 54 -3.93 -11.37 24.43
N GLU A 55 -3.52 -10.30 25.14
CA GLU A 55 -2.94 -10.39 26.48
C GLU A 55 -3.93 -11.00 27.49
N GLN A 56 -5.21 -10.61 27.44
CA GLN A 56 -6.25 -11.21 28.26
C GLN A 56 -6.45 -12.69 27.95
N ARG A 57 -6.49 -13.07 26.67
CA ARG A 57 -6.59 -14.48 26.27
C ARG A 57 -5.43 -15.30 26.81
N LYS A 58 -4.19 -14.80 26.67
CA LYS A 58 -2.99 -15.44 27.22
C LYS A 58 -3.03 -15.56 28.75
N ALA A 59 -3.56 -14.54 29.44
CA ALA A 59 -3.71 -14.59 30.89
C ALA A 59 -4.73 -15.66 31.33
N ILE A 60 -5.87 -15.77 30.63
CA ILE A 60 -6.88 -16.80 30.90
C ILE A 60 -6.31 -18.20 30.63
N GLU A 61 -5.59 -18.39 29.53
CA GLU A 61 -4.96 -19.67 29.19
C GLU A 61 -4.00 -20.13 30.30
N LYS A 62 -3.18 -19.21 30.83
CA LYS A 62 -2.28 -19.49 31.95
C LYS A 62 -2.98 -19.84 33.26
N LEU A 63 -4.19 -19.33 33.49
CA LEU A 63 -5.00 -19.69 34.66
C LEU A 63 -5.71 -21.03 34.50
N THR A 64 -5.82 -21.53 33.27
CA THR A 64 -6.57 -22.75 32.93
C THR A 64 -5.65 -23.97 32.74
N GLN A 65 -4.34 -23.77 32.61
CA GLN A 65 -3.30 -24.81 32.73
C GLN A 65 -2.84 -24.99 34.18
#